data_AF-A0AA94VHF1-F1
#
_entry.id   AF-A0AA94VHF1-F1
#
_cell.length_a   1.000
_cell.length_b   1.000
_cell.length_c   1.000
_cell.angle_alpha   90.00
_cell.angle_beta   90.00
_cell.angle_gamma   90.00
#
_symmetry.space_group_name_H-M   'P 1'
#
loop_
_entity.id
_entity.type
_entity.pdbx_description
1 polymer ?
#
loop_
_entity_poly.entity_id
_entity_poly.type
_entity_poly.pdbx_seq_one_letter_code
_entity_poly.pdbx_strand_id
1 'polypeptide(L)'
;MRLIFSLLLAFSLLSSCAGRPGADVLQAINTKTTDTKIVTAYVASTREKNNEAKKGFSAGRAAELNYARFDISIPPSHKSGNIEWSKGKPNPSKDFVVTKADMLTKTRFNSDLGDVTRSGKQIALFVHGYNYSYQEALFRAAQMAADANMDGVPLVFSWPSQASVTGYVADKESATYSRDALATVLTDLTRQTPKKSIVVFGHSMGGWLVMEALRQLRFEGRNDVLSKLQVVLAAPDIDADVFRKQIEVVGRLNPPLTILVSKDDRALKASSILGADVTRIGALDVTDPQVQEAALKEGVQFVDISKLKASDPLNHDRYAALASLVPQLEASRNGNGENGIGRAGAFVFDAIGATVSSPFRLASQVVNPQ
;
A
#
# COMPACT_ATOMS: atom_id res chain seq x y z
N MET A 1 -19.76 -18.69 -40.40
CA MET A 1 -19.92 -17.56 -39.46
C MET A 1 -19.45 -17.87 -38.03
N ARG A 2 -19.65 -19.10 -37.49
CA ARG A 2 -19.16 -19.47 -36.14
C ARG A 2 -17.64 -19.68 -36.03
N LEU A 3 -16.94 -20.16 -37.07
CA LEU A 3 -15.47 -20.34 -37.04
C LEU A 3 -14.68 -19.02 -37.05
N ILE A 4 -15.19 -17.97 -37.72
CA ILE A 4 -14.51 -16.66 -37.80
C ILE A 4 -14.58 -15.92 -36.46
N PHE A 5 -15.66 -16.12 -35.70
CA PHE A 5 -15.81 -15.55 -34.35
C PHE A 5 -14.86 -16.22 -33.34
N SER A 6 -14.60 -17.53 -33.47
CA SER A 6 -13.63 -18.24 -32.63
C SER A 6 -12.18 -17.86 -32.94
N LEU A 7 -11.86 -17.50 -34.18
CA LEU A 7 -10.52 -17.04 -34.56
C LEU A 7 -10.24 -15.60 -34.08
N LEU A 8 -11.26 -14.74 -34.06
CA LEU A 8 -11.15 -13.37 -33.53
C LEU A 8 -11.01 -13.34 -32.00
N LEU A 9 -11.64 -14.28 -31.27
CA LEU A 9 -11.48 -14.39 -29.82
C LEU A 9 -10.11 -14.97 -29.41
N ALA A 10 -9.51 -15.81 -30.26
CA ALA A 10 -8.17 -16.35 -30.04
C ALA A 10 -7.05 -15.33 -30.33
N PHE A 11 -7.26 -14.38 -31.26
CA PHE A 11 -6.29 -13.31 -31.55
C PHE A 11 -6.31 -12.16 -30.52
N SER A 12 -7.41 -11.96 -29.78
CA SER A 12 -7.47 -10.98 -28.68
C SER A 12 -6.76 -11.42 -27.39
N LEU A 13 -6.28 -12.66 -27.30
CA LEU A 13 -5.55 -13.18 -26.14
C LEU A 13 -4.03 -13.21 -26.32
N LEU A 14 -3.50 -12.77 -27.47
CA LEU A 14 -2.06 -12.79 -27.79
C LEU A 14 -1.44 -11.39 -27.93
N SER A 15 -2.12 -10.33 -27.49
CA SER A 15 -1.62 -8.96 -27.56
C SER A 15 -1.79 -8.21 -26.24
N SER A 16 -1.05 -8.61 -25.20
CA SER A 16 -0.59 -7.70 -24.15
C SER A 16 0.39 -8.38 -23.18
N CYS A 17 1.50 -8.93 -23.68
CA CYS A 17 2.70 -9.10 -22.86
C CYS A 17 3.51 -7.78 -22.75
N ALA A 18 3.02 -6.69 -23.37
CA ALA A 18 3.73 -5.41 -23.52
C ALA A 18 3.28 -4.29 -22.54
N GLY A 19 2.53 -4.61 -21.48
CA GLY A 19 1.89 -3.61 -20.62
C GLY A 19 2.54 -3.34 -19.25
N ARG A 20 3.41 -4.24 -18.75
CA ARG A 20 4.00 -4.14 -17.41
C ARG A 20 5.50 -3.86 -17.50
N PRO A 21 6.07 -3.07 -16.58
CA PRO A 21 7.48 -2.73 -16.60
C PRO A 21 8.35 -3.96 -16.37
N GLY A 22 9.40 -4.11 -17.19
CA GLY A 22 10.44 -5.11 -16.96
C GLY A 22 11.47 -4.64 -15.92
N ALA A 23 12.49 -5.47 -15.66
CA ALA A 23 13.56 -5.09 -14.74
C ALA A 23 14.49 -3.98 -15.25
N ASP A 24 14.42 -3.67 -16.55
CA ASP A 24 15.16 -2.61 -17.22
C ASP A 24 14.86 -1.21 -16.64
N VAL A 25 13.65 -0.97 -16.14
CA VAL A 25 13.27 0.32 -15.53
C VAL A 25 14.04 0.63 -14.23
N LEU A 26 14.72 -0.38 -13.64
CA LEU A 26 15.55 -0.21 -12.45
C LEU A 26 16.99 0.21 -12.77
N GLN A 27 17.37 0.23 -14.05
CA GLN A 27 18.71 0.65 -14.44
C GLN A 27 18.88 2.13 -14.19
N ALA A 28 19.78 2.47 -13.26
CA ALA A 28 20.08 3.85 -12.93
C ALA A 28 20.69 4.55 -14.14
N ILE A 29 20.09 5.64 -14.60
CA ILE A 29 20.67 6.49 -15.63
C ILE A 29 21.32 7.73 -15.00
N ASN A 30 22.52 8.06 -15.47
CA ASN A 30 23.22 9.26 -15.03
C ASN A 30 22.80 10.45 -15.89
N THR A 31 21.79 11.19 -15.42
CA THR A 31 21.32 12.41 -16.07
C THR A 31 21.29 13.54 -15.07
N LYS A 32 21.99 14.64 -15.37
CA LYS A 32 21.82 15.91 -14.65
C LYS A 32 20.43 16.45 -15.00
N THR A 33 19.46 16.24 -14.14
CA THR A 33 18.08 16.72 -14.34
C THR A 33 17.91 18.03 -13.59
N THR A 34 17.65 19.13 -14.30
CA THR A 34 17.54 20.46 -13.68
C THR A 34 16.18 20.76 -13.07
N ASP A 35 15.12 20.00 -13.31
CA ASP A 35 13.76 20.36 -12.86
C ASP A 35 12.87 19.18 -12.43
N THR A 36 13.46 18.12 -11.86
CA THR A 36 12.68 16.94 -11.40
C THR A 36 12.71 16.79 -9.88
N LYS A 37 11.59 16.41 -9.27
CA LYS A 37 11.55 16.03 -7.84
C LYS A 37 12.21 14.65 -7.69
N ILE A 38 13.15 14.51 -6.76
CA ILE A 38 13.74 13.21 -6.42
C ILE A 38 13.03 12.64 -5.20
N VAL A 39 12.53 11.41 -5.32
CA VAL A 39 12.05 10.60 -4.21
C VAL A 39 13.09 9.54 -3.90
N THR A 40 13.69 9.61 -2.71
CA THR A 40 14.53 8.54 -2.18
C THR A 40 13.66 7.50 -1.50
N ALA A 41 13.68 6.27 -2.03
CA ALA A 41 12.95 5.13 -1.50
C ALA A 41 13.92 4.07 -0.96
N TYR A 42 13.55 3.49 0.17
CA TYR A 42 14.25 2.34 0.76
C TYR A 42 13.45 1.06 0.50
N VAL A 43 14.14 -0.08 0.49
CA VAL A 43 13.52 -1.39 0.32
C VAL A 43 14.10 -2.38 1.33
N ALA A 44 13.21 -3.10 2.02
CA ALA A 44 13.51 -4.36 2.69
C ALA A 44 12.73 -5.47 1.97
N SER A 45 13.37 -6.60 1.67
CA SER A 45 12.82 -7.59 0.74
C SER A 45 13.16 -9.01 1.15
N THR A 46 12.19 -9.91 1.11
CA THR A 46 12.42 -11.36 1.19
C THR A 46 12.44 -12.01 -0.20
N ARG A 47 12.61 -11.21 -1.26
CA ARG A 47 12.85 -11.70 -2.60
C ARG A 47 14.33 -12.00 -2.82
N GLU A 48 14.65 -13.02 -3.60
CA GLU A 48 16.01 -13.29 -4.06
C GLU A 48 16.54 -12.13 -4.91
N LYS A 49 17.85 -11.91 -4.85
CA LYS A 49 18.52 -10.94 -5.73
C LYS A 49 18.42 -11.42 -7.17
N ASN A 50 18.09 -10.51 -8.07
CA ASN A 50 18.09 -10.82 -9.49
C ASN A 50 19.52 -10.65 -10.05
N ASN A 51 20.15 -11.77 -10.42
CA ASN A 51 21.51 -11.79 -10.97
C ASN A 51 21.61 -11.20 -12.39
N GLU A 52 20.52 -11.24 -13.18
CA GLU A 52 20.49 -10.76 -14.57
C GLU A 52 20.38 -9.23 -14.65
N ALA A 53 19.62 -8.61 -13.73
CA ALA A 53 19.42 -7.16 -13.71
C ALA A 53 20.56 -6.37 -13.03
N LYS A 54 21.53 -7.04 -12.40
CA LYS A 54 22.58 -6.51 -11.50
C LYS A 54 22.07 -5.70 -10.28
N LYS A 55 20.87 -5.10 -10.36
CA LYS A 55 20.21 -4.30 -9.32
C LYS A 55 18.71 -4.58 -9.36
N GLY A 56 18.19 -5.27 -8.34
CA GLY A 56 16.77 -5.62 -8.22
C GLY A 56 16.55 -7.01 -7.62
N PHE A 57 15.28 -7.41 -7.53
CA PHE A 57 14.87 -8.68 -6.93
C PHE A 57 13.94 -9.48 -7.86
N SER A 58 13.97 -10.80 -7.75
CA SER A 58 13.13 -11.73 -8.52
C SER A 58 11.82 -12.06 -7.79
N ALA A 59 11.06 -13.04 -8.29
CA ALA A 59 9.92 -13.62 -7.58
C ALA A 59 10.31 -14.82 -6.67
N GLY A 60 11.60 -15.16 -6.59
CA GLY A 60 12.10 -16.23 -5.71
C GLY A 60 12.15 -15.79 -4.24
N ARG A 61 12.07 -16.75 -3.32
CA ARG A 61 12.13 -16.52 -1.87
C ARG A 61 13.57 -16.52 -1.38
N ALA A 62 14.04 -15.42 -0.83
CA ALA A 62 15.34 -15.37 -0.16
C ALA A 62 15.22 -15.88 1.28
N ALA A 63 16.20 -16.67 1.71
CA ALA A 63 16.31 -17.12 3.10
C ALA A 63 16.54 -15.96 4.09
N GLU A 64 17.17 -14.88 3.63
CA GLU A 64 17.52 -13.71 4.43
C GLU A 64 16.96 -12.42 3.82
N LEU A 65 16.74 -11.42 4.66
CA LEU A 65 16.31 -10.09 4.23
C LEU A 65 17.39 -9.39 3.38
N ASN A 66 16.97 -8.89 2.23
CA ASN A 66 17.76 -8.05 1.36
C ASN A 66 17.34 -6.58 1.48
N TYR A 67 18.30 -5.67 1.33
CA TYR A 67 18.08 -4.24 1.46
C TYR A 67 18.59 -3.47 0.25
N ALA A 68 17.89 -2.41 -0.12
CA ALA A 68 18.31 -1.52 -1.19
C ALA A 68 17.82 -0.09 -0.96
N ARG A 69 18.43 0.84 -1.69
CA ARG A 69 18.01 2.24 -1.80
C ARG A 69 17.93 2.63 -3.26
N PHE A 70 16.91 3.40 -3.61
CA PHE A 70 16.70 3.97 -4.93
C PHE A 70 16.46 5.47 -4.82
N ASP A 71 17.06 6.25 -5.71
CA ASP A 71 16.65 7.63 -5.95
C ASP A 71 15.87 7.64 -7.28
N ILE A 72 14.62 8.10 -7.22
CA ILE A 72 13.67 8.05 -8.34
C ILE A 72 13.31 9.49 -8.71
N SER A 73 13.57 9.85 -9.97
CA SER A 73 13.15 11.11 -10.55
C SER A 73 11.67 11.04 -10.93
N ILE A 74 10.91 12.04 -10.48
CA ILE A 74 9.50 12.25 -10.79
C ILE A 74 9.43 13.40 -11.81
N PRO A 75 8.81 13.18 -12.99
CA PRO A 75 8.79 14.17 -14.05
C PRO A 75 7.90 15.37 -13.66
N PRO A 76 8.21 16.59 -14.14
CA PRO A 76 7.36 17.77 -13.88
C PRO A 76 5.96 17.63 -14.50
N SER A 77 5.78 16.75 -15.49
CA SER A 77 4.49 16.45 -16.11
C SER A 77 3.66 15.39 -15.36
N HIS A 78 4.10 14.94 -14.18
CA HIS A 78 3.45 13.87 -13.42
C HIS A 78 1.98 14.20 -13.11
N LYS A 79 1.11 13.20 -13.28
CA LYS A 79 -0.31 13.27 -12.91
C LYS A 79 -0.58 12.34 -11.73
N SER A 80 -1.25 12.86 -10.71
CA SER A 80 -1.52 12.09 -9.51
C SER A 80 -2.24 10.77 -9.77
N GLY A 81 -1.81 9.73 -9.06
CA GLY A 81 -2.27 8.35 -9.21
C GLY A 81 -1.61 7.57 -10.35
N ASN A 82 -0.95 8.24 -11.31
CA ASN A 82 -0.32 7.58 -12.45
C ASN A 82 1.15 7.28 -12.18
N ILE A 83 1.69 6.29 -12.90
CA ILE A 83 3.13 6.11 -13.02
C ILE A 83 3.45 6.28 -14.50
N GLU A 84 4.19 7.32 -14.85
CA GLU A 84 4.63 7.56 -16.22
C GLU A 84 5.79 6.61 -16.57
N TRP A 85 5.46 5.40 -17.06
CA TRP A 85 6.44 4.40 -17.49
C TRP A 85 7.12 4.78 -18.81
N SER A 86 8.44 4.55 -18.89
CA SER A 86 9.18 4.71 -20.13
C SER A 86 8.78 3.65 -21.16
N LYS A 87 8.43 4.08 -22.38
CA LYS A 87 8.13 3.20 -23.53
C LYS A 87 9.34 2.97 -24.46
N GLY A 88 10.54 3.24 -23.97
CA GLY A 88 11.79 3.25 -24.72
C GLY A 88 12.93 3.75 -23.85
N LYS A 89 13.88 4.52 -24.42
CA LYS A 89 14.95 5.14 -23.63
C LYS A 89 14.36 6.03 -22.53
N PRO A 90 14.66 5.81 -21.23
CA PRO A 90 14.06 6.58 -20.15
C PRO A 90 14.38 8.07 -20.25
N ASN A 91 13.36 8.91 -20.04
CA ASN A 91 13.46 10.36 -20.07
C ASN A 91 12.90 10.97 -18.78
N PRO A 92 13.75 11.46 -17.85
CA PRO A 92 13.31 12.02 -16.56
C PRO A 92 12.38 13.24 -16.67
N SER A 93 12.31 13.92 -17.82
CA SER A 93 11.36 15.01 -18.03
C SER A 93 9.94 14.52 -18.33
N LYS A 94 9.75 13.23 -18.59
CA LYS A 94 8.46 12.62 -18.99
C LYS A 94 8.09 11.38 -18.18
N ASP A 95 9.10 10.63 -17.74
CA ASP A 95 8.96 9.31 -17.15
C ASP A 95 9.44 9.32 -15.69
N PHE A 96 8.95 8.37 -14.90
CA PHE A 96 9.60 8.00 -13.65
C PHE A 96 10.89 7.27 -13.98
N VAL A 97 12.00 7.71 -13.41
CA VAL A 97 13.31 7.16 -13.75
C VAL A 97 14.17 6.95 -12.52
N VAL A 98 14.77 5.76 -12.40
CA VAL A 98 15.82 5.52 -11.40
C VAL A 98 17.08 6.29 -11.80
N THR A 99 17.54 7.19 -10.92
CA THR A 99 18.80 7.94 -11.10
C THR A 99 19.92 7.36 -10.25
N LYS A 100 19.57 6.66 -9.16
CA LYS A 100 20.51 5.92 -8.33
C LYS A 100 19.89 4.64 -7.79
N ALA A 101 20.70 3.58 -7.70
CA ALA A 101 20.30 2.30 -7.12
C ALA A 101 21.49 1.67 -6.39
N ASP A 102 21.35 1.43 -5.09
CA ASP A 102 22.38 0.88 -4.22
C ASP A 102 21.83 -0.33 -3.46
N MET A 103 22.52 -1.47 -3.53
CA MET A 103 22.24 -2.61 -2.64
C MET A 103 22.92 -2.35 -1.30
N LEU A 104 22.18 -2.52 -0.20
CA LEU A 104 22.64 -2.16 1.13
C LEU A 104 22.84 -3.39 2.01
N THR A 105 23.73 -3.25 2.99
CA THR A 105 23.74 -4.14 4.16
C THR A 105 22.66 -3.70 5.15
N LYS A 106 22.23 -4.61 6.03
CA LYS A 106 21.30 -4.30 7.11
C LYS A 106 21.78 -3.11 7.97
N THR A 107 23.06 -3.10 8.33
CA THR A 107 23.66 -2.02 9.12
C THR A 107 23.56 -0.67 8.40
N ARG A 108 23.88 -0.63 7.11
CA ARG A 108 23.79 0.61 6.32
C ARG A 108 22.36 1.09 6.18
N PHE A 109 21.43 0.17 5.87
CA PHE A 109 20.01 0.45 5.78
C PHE A 109 19.45 1.05 7.09
N ASN A 110 19.76 0.44 8.23
CA ASN A 110 19.32 0.93 9.54
C ASN A 110 19.94 2.30 9.87
N SER A 111 21.23 2.51 9.58
CA SER A 111 21.90 3.80 9.79
C SER A 111 21.24 4.91 8.99
N ASP A 112 21.01 4.68 7.70
CA ASP A 112 20.36 5.62 6.79
C ASP A 112 18.96 6.02 7.28
N LEU A 113 18.14 5.04 7.71
CA LEU A 113 16.81 5.33 8.25
C LEU A 113 16.87 6.07 9.59
N GLY A 114 17.87 5.77 10.43
CA GLY A 114 18.14 6.55 11.64
C GLY A 114 18.55 8.01 11.34
N ASP A 115 19.26 8.27 10.24
CA ASP A 115 19.57 9.65 9.79
C ASP A 115 18.30 10.39 9.36
N VAL A 116 17.43 9.72 8.59
CA VAL A 116 16.13 10.29 8.17
C VAL A 116 15.32 10.73 9.39
N THR A 117 15.14 9.85 10.38
CA THR A 117 14.31 10.15 11.55
C THR A 117 14.94 11.21 12.45
N ARG A 118 16.27 11.23 12.60
CA ARG A 118 17.00 12.27 13.33
C ARG A 118 16.86 13.64 12.69
N SER A 119 16.68 13.72 11.37
CA SER A 119 16.35 14.96 10.65
C SER A 119 14.90 15.43 10.85
N GLY A 120 14.09 14.70 11.62
CA GLY A 120 12.69 15.03 11.91
C GLY A 120 11.68 14.49 10.90
N LYS A 121 12.16 13.86 9.82
CA LYS A 121 11.38 13.31 8.72
C LYS A 121 10.71 11.97 9.07
N GLN A 122 9.61 11.65 8.38
CA GLN A 122 8.84 10.43 8.62
C GLN A 122 9.29 9.25 7.74
N ILE A 123 9.03 8.03 8.22
CA ILE A 123 9.10 6.80 7.42
C ILE A 123 7.68 6.27 7.24
N ALA A 124 7.31 6.00 5.99
CA ALA A 124 6.07 5.33 5.63
C ALA A 124 6.39 4.00 4.95
N LEU A 125 6.08 2.90 5.64
CA LEU A 125 6.26 1.55 5.16
C LEU A 125 5.08 1.13 4.27
N PHE A 126 5.35 0.83 3.01
CA PHE A 126 4.40 0.26 2.05
C PHE A 126 4.62 -1.25 1.90
N VAL A 127 3.57 -2.04 2.12
CA VAL A 127 3.52 -3.48 1.87
C VAL A 127 2.58 -3.74 0.70
N HIS A 128 3.15 -4.12 -0.45
CA HIS A 128 2.38 -4.27 -1.69
C HIS A 128 1.42 -5.47 -1.64
N GLY A 129 0.45 -5.48 -2.55
CA GLY A 129 -0.53 -6.54 -2.70
C GLY A 129 -0.08 -7.72 -3.56
N TYR A 130 -1.06 -8.58 -3.87
CA TYR A 130 -0.98 -9.69 -4.80
C TYR A 130 -0.68 -9.23 -6.24
N ASN A 131 -0.06 -10.09 -7.06
CA ASN A 131 0.21 -9.81 -8.48
C ASN A 131 1.04 -8.54 -8.68
N TYR A 132 2.07 -8.33 -7.86
CA TYR A 132 2.99 -7.19 -7.95
C TYR A 132 4.40 -7.67 -8.29
N SER A 133 4.99 -7.07 -9.33
CA SER A 133 6.45 -7.14 -9.53
C SER A 133 7.17 -6.25 -8.52
N TYR A 134 8.47 -6.46 -8.38
CA TYR A 134 9.31 -5.62 -7.53
C TYR A 134 9.31 -4.14 -7.98
N GLN A 135 9.36 -3.92 -9.29
CA GLN A 135 9.42 -2.59 -9.91
C GLN A 135 8.12 -1.82 -9.67
N GLU A 136 6.98 -2.47 -9.87
CA GLU A 136 5.68 -1.84 -9.62
C GLU A 136 5.53 -1.45 -8.15
N ALA A 137 5.97 -2.30 -7.20
CA ALA A 137 5.90 -1.97 -5.78
C ALA A 137 6.77 -0.76 -5.42
N LEU A 138 8.00 -0.70 -5.94
CA LEU A 138 8.92 0.41 -5.74
C LEU A 138 8.38 1.73 -6.30
N PHE A 139 7.97 1.73 -7.57
CA PHE A 139 7.50 2.94 -8.24
C PHE A 139 6.14 3.39 -7.69
N ARG A 140 5.26 2.47 -7.29
CA ARG A 140 4.00 2.83 -6.62
C ARG A 140 4.24 3.54 -5.30
N ALA A 141 5.19 3.08 -4.49
CA ALA A 141 5.55 3.77 -3.25
C ALA A 141 6.13 5.17 -3.51
N ALA A 142 6.97 5.30 -4.54
CA ALA A 142 7.53 6.60 -4.93
C ALA A 142 6.44 7.57 -5.43
N GLN A 143 5.52 7.08 -6.25
CA GLN A 143 4.36 7.85 -6.73
C GLN A 143 3.49 8.32 -5.56
N MET A 144 3.13 7.43 -4.63
CA MET A 144 2.33 7.83 -3.46
C MET A 144 3.05 8.85 -2.58
N ALA A 145 4.36 8.71 -2.37
CA ALA A 145 5.14 9.68 -1.61
C ALA A 145 5.23 11.05 -2.32
N ALA A 146 5.33 11.04 -3.65
CA ALA A 146 5.32 12.26 -4.45
C ALA A 146 3.98 12.99 -4.34
N ASP A 147 2.88 12.26 -4.54
CA ASP A 147 1.50 12.78 -4.52
C ASP A 147 1.04 13.23 -3.14
N ALA A 148 1.42 12.51 -2.09
CA ALA A 148 1.13 12.91 -0.71
C ALA A 148 1.98 14.09 -0.24
N ASN A 149 2.88 14.62 -1.10
CA ASN A 149 3.90 15.59 -0.74
C ASN A 149 4.64 15.24 0.57
N MET A 150 5.00 13.97 0.70
CA MET A 150 5.50 13.40 1.95
C MET A 150 6.78 14.10 2.42
N ASP A 151 6.81 14.59 3.66
CA ASP A 151 8.03 15.03 4.34
C ASP A 151 8.76 13.84 4.98
N GLY A 152 9.36 13.02 4.13
CA GLY A 152 10.00 11.79 4.56
C GLY A 152 10.41 10.87 3.43
N VAL A 153 10.54 9.59 3.76
CA VAL A 153 10.93 8.56 2.79
C VAL A 153 9.93 7.41 2.77
N PRO A 154 9.47 6.97 1.59
CA PRO A 154 8.80 5.69 1.48
C PRO A 154 9.80 4.55 1.70
N LEU A 155 9.40 3.57 2.49
CA LEU A 155 10.07 2.29 2.62
C LEU A 155 9.16 1.22 2.05
N VAL A 156 9.66 0.35 1.18
CA VAL A 156 8.88 -0.77 0.63
C VAL A 156 9.29 -2.06 1.32
N PHE A 157 8.32 -2.78 1.88
CA PHE A 157 8.50 -4.20 2.15
C PHE A 157 8.05 -5.01 0.94
N SER A 158 9.02 -5.59 0.24
CA SER A 158 8.78 -6.32 -0.99
C SER A 158 8.87 -7.82 -0.76
N TRP A 159 7.72 -8.50 -0.77
CA TRP A 159 7.62 -9.96 -0.61
C TRP A 159 7.48 -10.65 -1.97
N PRO A 160 7.82 -11.95 -2.11
CA PRO A 160 7.99 -12.63 -3.40
C PRO A 160 6.65 -13.03 -4.06
N SER A 161 5.88 -12.02 -4.45
CA SER A 161 4.77 -12.15 -5.39
C SER A 161 5.30 -12.53 -6.77
N GLN A 162 4.59 -13.45 -7.43
CA GLN A 162 4.87 -13.94 -8.78
C GLN A 162 4.54 -12.93 -9.88
N ALA A 163 3.92 -11.79 -9.54
CA ALA A 163 3.43 -10.83 -10.53
C ALA A 163 2.54 -11.49 -11.61
N SER A 164 1.75 -12.48 -11.21
CA SER A 164 0.86 -13.22 -12.11
C SER A 164 -0.55 -13.36 -11.54
N VAL A 165 -1.56 -13.14 -12.38
CA VAL A 165 -3.00 -13.32 -12.09
C VAL A 165 -3.37 -14.78 -11.79
N THR A 166 -2.54 -15.76 -12.18
CA THR A 166 -2.75 -17.17 -11.81
C THR A 166 -1.99 -17.57 -10.55
N GLY A 167 -1.12 -16.69 -10.04
CA GLY A 167 -0.23 -16.96 -8.90
C GLY A 167 -0.87 -16.82 -7.52
N TYR A 168 -2.20 -16.69 -7.39
CA TYR A 168 -2.84 -16.29 -6.12
C TYR A 168 -2.44 -17.16 -4.93
N VAL A 169 -2.49 -18.48 -5.06
CA VAL A 169 -2.11 -19.41 -3.97
C VAL A 169 -0.62 -19.32 -3.65
N ALA A 170 0.24 -19.28 -4.68
CA ALA A 170 1.68 -19.15 -4.49
C ALA A 170 2.05 -17.83 -3.79
N ASP A 171 1.36 -16.75 -4.14
CA ASP A 171 1.51 -15.44 -3.53
C ASP A 171 1.04 -15.45 -2.07
N LYS A 172 -0.06 -16.13 -1.74
CA LYS A 172 -0.51 -16.29 -0.35
C LYS A 172 0.53 -17.03 0.50
N GLU A 173 1.10 -18.12 -0.02
CA GLU A 173 2.20 -18.83 0.66
C GLU A 173 3.45 -17.95 0.80
N SER A 174 3.78 -17.16 -0.22
CA SER A 174 4.92 -16.24 -0.20
C SER A 174 4.72 -15.08 0.78
N ALA A 175 3.50 -14.54 0.89
CA ALA A 175 3.16 -13.54 1.88
C ALA A 175 3.32 -14.12 3.28
N THR A 176 2.75 -15.30 3.56
CA THR A 176 2.91 -15.98 4.85
C THR A 176 4.38 -16.28 5.18
N TYR A 177 5.17 -16.72 4.19
CA TYR A 177 6.62 -16.91 4.34
C TYR A 177 7.34 -15.65 4.82
N SER A 178 6.89 -14.47 4.39
CA SER A 178 7.52 -13.19 4.72
C SER A 178 7.11 -12.59 6.07
N ARG A 179 6.20 -13.21 6.83
CA ARG A 179 5.60 -12.61 8.04
C ARG A 179 6.63 -12.24 9.12
N ASP A 180 7.55 -13.15 9.42
CA ASP A 180 8.53 -12.99 10.50
C ASP A 180 9.58 -11.93 10.11
N ALA A 181 9.89 -11.87 8.80
CA ALA A 181 10.77 -10.86 8.24
C ALA A 181 10.14 -9.46 8.31
N LEU A 182 8.83 -9.32 8.06
CA LEU A 182 8.13 -8.03 8.25
C LEU A 182 8.12 -7.61 9.72
N ALA A 183 7.85 -8.54 10.65
CA ALA A 183 7.93 -8.27 12.09
C ALA A 183 9.35 -7.82 12.52
N THR A 184 10.38 -8.43 11.95
CA THR A 184 11.79 -8.05 12.15
C THR A 184 12.05 -6.62 11.65
N VAL A 185 11.59 -6.28 10.44
CA VAL A 185 11.73 -4.92 9.88
C VAL A 185 11.03 -3.89 10.77
N LEU A 186 9.79 -4.13 11.21
CA LEU A 186 9.07 -3.23 12.12
C LEU A 186 9.78 -3.03 13.46
N THR A 187 10.35 -4.11 14.00
CA THR A 187 11.20 -4.07 15.20
C THR A 187 12.42 -3.17 14.99
N ASP A 188 13.14 -3.37 13.89
CA ASP A 188 14.37 -2.63 13.62
C ASP A 188 14.09 -1.14 13.35
N LEU A 189 13.02 -0.84 12.60
CA LEU A 189 12.57 0.53 12.35
C LEU A 189 12.21 1.26 13.65
N THR A 190 11.55 0.58 14.57
CA THR A 190 11.18 1.16 15.87
C THR A 190 12.40 1.60 16.65
N ARG A 191 13.49 0.81 16.61
CA ARG A 191 14.78 1.18 17.25
C ARG A 191 15.41 2.42 16.61
N GLN A 192 15.24 2.61 15.29
CA GLN A 192 15.74 3.80 14.59
C GLN A 192 14.83 5.03 14.70
N THR A 193 13.60 4.88 15.22
CA THR A 193 12.57 5.94 15.19
C THR A 193 12.05 6.28 16.59
N PRO A 194 12.91 6.68 17.56
CA PRO A 194 12.47 6.85 18.94
C PRO A 194 11.43 7.98 19.12
N LYS A 195 11.45 9.00 18.26
CA LYS A 195 10.67 10.24 18.41
C LYS A 195 9.45 10.37 17.50
N LYS A 196 9.27 9.49 16.51
CA LYS A 196 8.18 9.57 15.52
C LYS A 196 7.44 8.24 15.46
N SER A 197 6.18 8.27 15.00
CA SER A 197 5.45 7.05 14.65
C SER A 197 5.84 6.59 13.24
N ILE A 198 5.71 5.29 13.01
CA ILE A 198 5.91 4.67 11.70
C ILE A 198 4.54 4.44 11.06
N VAL A 199 4.32 4.98 9.87
CA VAL A 199 3.10 4.66 9.10
C VAL A 199 3.33 3.31 8.42
N VAL A 200 2.39 2.38 8.59
CA VAL A 200 2.41 1.07 7.94
C VAL A 200 1.18 0.96 7.05
N PHE A 201 1.41 0.93 5.75
CA PHE A 201 0.38 0.88 4.73
C PHE A 201 0.41 -0.47 4.01
N GLY A 202 -0.58 -1.33 4.26
CA GLY A 202 -0.72 -2.62 3.60
C GLY A 202 -1.83 -2.61 2.56
N HIS A 203 -1.52 -2.94 1.30
CA HIS A 203 -2.54 -3.05 0.24
C HIS A 203 -2.94 -4.51 0.00
N SER A 204 -4.25 -4.79 -0.12
CA SER A 204 -4.74 -6.11 -0.56
C SER A 204 -4.17 -7.25 0.29
N MET A 205 -3.55 -8.26 -0.33
CA MET A 205 -2.83 -9.35 0.35
C MET A 205 -1.63 -8.88 1.20
N GLY A 206 -1.08 -7.70 0.91
CA GLY A 206 -0.12 -7.04 1.80
C GLY A 206 -0.74 -6.63 3.14
N GLY A 207 -2.05 -6.37 3.18
CA GLY A 207 -2.78 -6.14 4.42
C GLY A 207 -2.91 -7.40 5.28
N TRP A 208 -3.12 -8.56 4.65
CA TRP A 208 -3.05 -9.87 5.33
C TRP A 208 -1.69 -10.06 6.01
N LEU A 209 -0.61 -9.82 5.26
CA LEU A 209 0.75 -9.92 5.75
C LEU A 209 1.04 -8.96 6.91
N VAL A 210 0.58 -7.70 6.82
CA VAL A 210 0.69 -6.74 7.92
C VAL A 210 0.01 -7.27 9.17
N MET A 211 -1.23 -7.76 9.08
CA MET A 211 -1.94 -8.28 10.24
C MET A 211 -1.26 -9.51 10.87
N GLU A 212 -0.69 -10.41 10.06
CA GLU A 212 0.10 -11.53 10.58
C GLU A 212 1.38 -11.08 11.28
N ALA A 213 2.09 -10.07 10.76
CA ALA A 213 3.25 -9.50 11.43
C ALA A 213 2.88 -8.82 12.77
N LEU A 214 1.74 -8.13 12.84
CA LEU A 214 1.24 -7.54 14.09
C LEU A 214 0.90 -8.61 15.14
N ARG A 215 0.30 -9.74 14.72
CA ARG A 215 0.05 -10.89 15.60
C ARG A 215 1.35 -11.48 16.14
N GLN A 216 2.34 -11.66 15.27
CA GLN A 216 3.66 -12.15 15.65
C GLN A 216 4.30 -11.22 16.71
N LEU A 217 4.30 -9.91 16.47
CA LEU A 217 4.81 -8.92 17.44
C LEU A 217 4.08 -8.98 18.78
N ARG A 218 2.75 -9.20 18.78
CA ARG A 218 2.00 -9.35 20.01
C ARG A 218 2.40 -10.60 20.78
N PHE A 219 2.53 -11.75 20.11
CA PHE A 219 2.96 -13.00 20.76
C PHE A 219 4.38 -12.91 21.33
N GLU A 220 5.25 -12.13 20.68
CA GLU A 220 6.60 -11.82 21.17
C GLU A 220 6.62 -10.77 22.30
N GLY A 221 5.48 -10.24 22.72
CA GLY A 221 5.39 -9.21 23.75
C GLY A 221 5.91 -7.82 23.33
N ARG A 222 6.05 -7.56 22.02
CA ARG A 222 6.61 -6.32 21.44
C ARG A 222 5.62 -5.15 21.41
N ASN A 223 5.06 -4.86 22.58
CA ASN A 223 4.15 -3.73 22.78
C ASN A 223 4.84 -2.38 22.52
N ASP A 224 6.16 -2.32 22.73
CA ASP A 224 7.01 -1.19 22.38
C ASP A 224 6.97 -0.87 20.88
N VAL A 225 6.93 -1.90 20.03
CA VAL A 225 6.80 -1.76 18.57
C VAL A 225 5.38 -1.36 18.20
N LEU A 226 4.38 -2.12 18.67
CA LEU A 226 2.97 -1.89 18.31
C LEU A 226 2.50 -0.47 18.65
N SER A 227 2.93 0.09 19.79
CA SER A 227 2.58 1.46 20.21
C SER A 227 3.17 2.58 19.33
N LYS A 228 4.11 2.25 18.45
CA LYS A 228 4.73 3.21 17.51
C LYS A 228 4.12 3.17 16.12
N LEU A 229 3.22 2.24 15.83
CA LEU A 229 2.68 2.03 14.49
C LEU A 229 1.37 2.79 14.28
N GLN A 230 1.27 3.45 13.13
CA GLN A 230 0.00 3.96 12.58
C GLN A 230 -0.34 3.08 11.38
N VAL A 231 -1.29 2.17 11.55
CA VAL A 231 -1.54 1.11 10.55
C VAL A 231 -2.76 1.46 9.70
N VAL A 232 -2.58 1.43 8.39
CA VAL A 232 -3.61 1.63 7.37
C VAL A 232 -3.61 0.43 6.42
N LEU A 233 -4.75 -0.23 6.28
CA LEU A 233 -4.96 -1.32 5.34
C LEU A 233 -5.86 -0.84 4.21
N ALA A 234 -5.39 -0.90 2.96
CA ALA A 234 -6.13 -0.45 1.79
C ALA A 234 -6.68 -1.63 0.99
N ALA A 235 -8.01 -1.68 0.84
CA ALA A 235 -8.72 -2.78 0.20
C ALA A 235 -8.18 -4.17 0.61
N PRO A 236 -7.98 -4.44 1.92
CA PRO A 236 -7.33 -5.67 2.37
C PRO A 236 -8.09 -6.93 1.94
N ASP A 237 -7.36 -7.85 1.33
CA ASP A 237 -7.83 -9.17 0.92
C ASP A 237 -7.70 -10.16 2.07
N ILE A 238 -8.54 -9.97 3.10
CA ILE A 238 -8.61 -10.81 4.29
C ILE A 238 -10.06 -11.27 4.45
N ASP A 239 -10.25 -12.55 4.74
CA ASP A 239 -11.54 -13.07 5.20
C ASP A 239 -11.98 -12.38 6.51
N ALA A 240 -13.27 -12.04 6.64
CA ALA A 240 -13.79 -11.29 7.80
C ALA A 240 -13.68 -12.03 9.14
N ASP A 241 -13.87 -13.34 9.15
CA ASP A 241 -13.74 -14.15 10.37
C ASP A 241 -12.28 -14.34 10.74
N VAL A 242 -11.42 -14.53 9.73
CA VAL A 242 -9.97 -14.52 9.91
C VAL A 242 -9.53 -13.19 10.51
N PHE A 243 -9.91 -12.05 9.93
CA PHE A 243 -9.57 -10.73 10.45
C PHE A 243 -10.05 -10.54 11.89
N ARG A 244 -11.27 -10.99 12.22
CA ARG A 244 -11.80 -10.96 13.59
C ARG A 244 -10.86 -11.71 14.55
N LYS A 245 -10.40 -12.91 14.18
CA LYS A 245 -9.39 -13.65 14.97
C LYS A 245 -8.04 -12.98 15.00
N GLN A 246 -7.67 -12.25 13.94
CA GLN A 246 -6.44 -11.47 13.94
C GLN A 246 -6.50 -10.31 14.93
N ILE A 247 -7.54 -9.48 14.86
CA ILE A 247 -7.65 -8.29 15.70
C ILE A 247 -7.90 -8.63 17.17
N GLU A 248 -8.58 -9.75 17.48
CA GLU A 248 -8.69 -10.29 18.84
C GLU A 248 -7.31 -10.52 19.48
N VAL A 249 -6.34 -11.03 18.71
CA VAL A 249 -4.97 -11.24 19.18
C VAL A 249 -4.20 -9.92 19.18
N VAL A 250 -4.21 -9.18 18.07
CA VAL A 250 -3.45 -7.91 17.96
C VAL A 250 -3.87 -6.92 19.04
N GLY A 251 -5.15 -6.89 19.39
CA GLY A 251 -5.74 -5.95 20.32
C GLY A 251 -5.85 -4.52 19.74
N ARG A 252 -6.35 -3.60 20.56
CA ARG A 252 -6.53 -2.20 20.16
C ARG A 252 -5.18 -1.52 19.94
N LEU A 253 -5.08 -0.77 18.83
CA LEU A 253 -3.95 0.11 18.52
C LEU A 253 -4.30 1.57 18.84
N ASN A 254 -3.28 2.38 19.10
CA ASN A 254 -3.43 3.83 19.28
C ASN A 254 -2.40 4.58 18.39
N PRO A 255 -2.84 5.28 17.33
CA PRO A 255 -4.22 5.43 16.89
C PRO A 255 -4.85 4.11 16.40
N PRO A 256 -6.20 4.04 16.29
CA PRO A 256 -6.90 2.88 15.75
C PRO A 256 -6.37 2.41 14.40
N LEU A 257 -6.34 1.09 14.18
CA LEU A 257 -6.12 0.48 12.87
C LEU A 257 -7.14 1.04 11.88
N THR A 258 -6.69 1.60 10.77
CA THR A 258 -7.58 2.12 9.72
C THR A 258 -7.70 1.12 8.58
N ILE A 259 -8.93 0.88 8.12
CA ILE A 259 -9.24 0.03 6.97
C ILE A 259 -9.96 0.88 5.94
N LEU A 260 -9.32 1.08 4.79
CA LEU A 260 -9.92 1.72 3.64
C LEU A 260 -10.69 0.66 2.84
N VAL A 261 -12.00 0.81 2.77
CA VAL A 261 -12.89 -0.15 2.10
C VAL A 261 -13.45 0.42 0.81
N SER A 262 -13.81 -0.50 -0.09
CA SER A 262 -14.37 -0.19 -1.39
C SER A 262 -15.41 -1.27 -1.74
N LYS A 263 -16.69 -0.94 -1.58
CA LYS A 263 -17.78 -1.94 -1.67
C LYS A 263 -17.97 -2.54 -3.07
N ASP A 264 -17.58 -1.79 -4.10
CA ASP A 264 -17.64 -2.19 -5.50
C ASP A 264 -16.28 -2.65 -6.06
N ASP A 265 -15.34 -3.00 -5.18
CA ASP A 265 -14.05 -3.59 -5.54
C ASP A 265 -14.23 -4.95 -6.22
N ARG A 266 -13.83 -5.03 -7.50
CA ARG A 266 -14.00 -6.21 -8.33
C ARG A 266 -12.92 -7.25 -8.11
N ALA A 267 -11.72 -6.84 -7.67
CA ALA A 267 -10.65 -7.76 -7.33
C ALA A 267 -11.00 -8.56 -6.07
N LEU A 268 -11.53 -7.88 -5.05
CA LEU A 268 -11.99 -8.54 -3.82
C LEU A 268 -13.19 -9.44 -4.06
N LYS A 269 -14.10 -9.09 -4.98
CA LYS A 269 -15.17 -9.99 -5.43
C LYS A 269 -14.62 -11.27 -6.06
N ALA A 270 -13.62 -11.17 -6.93
CA ALA A 270 -12.98 -12.35 -7.52
C ALA A 270 -12.24 -13.20 -6.46
N SER A 271 -11.54 -12.56 -5.52
CA SER A 271 -10.90 -13.25 -4.39
C SER A 271 -11.90 -13.95 -3.48
N SER A 272 -13.06 -13.34 -3.22
CA SER A 272 -14.14 -13.93 -2.43
C SER A 272 -14.58 -15.27 -3.04
N ILE A 273 -14.81 -15.31 -4.36
CA ILE A 273 -15.19 -16.52 -5.09
C ILE A 273 -14.09 -17.60 -4.98
N LEU A 274 -12.83 -17.22 -5.17
CA LEU A 274 -11.69 -18.15 -5.02
C LEU A 274 -11.55 -18.69 -3.58
N GLY A 275 -12.01 -17.92 -2.60
CA GLY A 275 -12.04 -18.27 -1.18
C GLY A 275 -13.28 -19.03 -0.73
N ALA A 276 -14.09 -19.55 -1.66
CA ALA A 276 -15.39 -20.18 -1.39
C ALA A 276 -16.46 -19.19 -0.85
N ASP A 277 -16.61 -18.07 -1.55
CA ASP A 277 -17.64 -17.03 -1.34
C ASP A 277 -17.60 -16.37 0.05
N VAL A 278 -16.40 -16.24 0.62
CA VAL A 278 -16.19 -15.57 1.91
C VAL A 278 -16.14 -14.05 1.79
N THR A 279 -16.69 -13.35 2.77
CA THR A 279 -16.67 -11.89 2.82
C THR A 279 -15.26 -11.36 3.07
N ARG A 280 -14.78 -10.49 2.18
CA ARG A 280 -13.48 -9.80 2.33
C ARG A 280 -13.64 -8.49 3.08
N ILE A 281 -12.78 -8.22 4.07
CA ILE A 281 -12.94 -7.02 4.92
C ILE A 281 -12.81 -5.72 4.13
N GLY A 282 -12.00 -5.72 3.06
CA GLY A 282 -11.82 -4.57 2.19
C GLY A 282 -13.06 -4.20 1.38
N ALA A 283 -14.09 -5.05 1.34
CA ALA A 283 -15.33 -4.85 0.59
C ALA A 283 -16.57 -4.67 1.50
N LEU A 284 -16.38 -4.52 2.82
CA LEU A 284 -17.49 -4.34 3.76
C LEU A 284 -18.26 -3.04 3.50
N ASP A 285 -19.57 -3.09 3.74
CA ASP A 285 -20.44 -1.93 3.71
C ASP A 285 -20.40 -1.20 5.06
N VAL A 286 -19.86 0.02 5.08
CA VAL A 286 -19.77 0.85 6.30
C VAL A 286 -21.13 1.35 6.79
N THR A 287 -22.18 1.23 5.98
CA THR A 287 -23.55 1.60 6.37
C THR A 287 -24.26 0.49 7.14
N ASP A 288 -23.72 -0.74 7.14
CA ASP A 288 -24.23 -1.86 7.92
C ASP A 288 -24.03 -1.60 9.44
N PRO A 289 -25.11 -1.61 10.25
CA PRO A 289 -25.01 -1.46 11.70
C PRO A 289 -24.08 -2.48 12.37
N GLN A 290 -23.99 -3.72 11.88
CA GLN A 290 -23.10 -4.73 12.44
C GLN A 290 -21.63 -4.38 12.23
N VAL A 291 -21.29 -3.84 11.06
CA VAL A 291 -19.92 -3.36 10.76
C VAL A 291 -19.57 -2.18 11.67
N GLN A 292 -20.51 -1.27 11.90
CA GLN A 292 -20.31 -0.10 12.78
C GLN A 292 -20.10 -0.51 14.24
N GLU A 293 -20.95 -1.41 14.76
CA GLU A 293 -20.82 -1.92 16.11
C GLU A 293 -19.48 -2.66 16.29
N ALA A 294 -19.13 -3.53 15.33
CA ALA A 294 -17.85 -4.24 15.35
C ALA A 294 -16.66 -3.27 15.30
N ALA A 295 -16.71 -2.22 14.48
CA ALA A 295 -15.66 -1.21 14.40
C ALA A 295 -15.40 -0.53 15.76
N LEU A 296 -16.47 -0.15 16.47
CA LEU A 296 -16.38 0.44 17.80
C LEU A 296 -15.88 -0.55 18.85
N LYS A 297 -16.41 -1.77 18.82
CA LYS A 297 -16.04 -2.84 19.76
C LYS A 297 -14.56 -3.21 19.64
N GLU A 298 -14.09 -3.47 18.42
CA GLU A 298 -12.71 -3.90 18.15
C GLU A 298 -11.71 -2.74 18.13
N GLY A 299 -12.19 -1.48 18.19
CA GLY A 299 -11.33 -0.31 18.19
C GLY A 299 -10.65 -0.07 16.83
N VAL A 300 -11.39 -0.30 15.75
CA VAL A 300 -10.94 -0.19 14.36
C VAL A 300 -11.68 0.95 13.66
N GLN A 301 -11.02 1.65 12.76
CA GLN A 301 -11.61 2.68 11.92
C GLN A 301 -11.83 2.13 10.50
N PHE A 302 -13.07 2.11 10.02
CA PHE A 302 -13.38 1.87 8.61
C PHE A 302 -13.63 3.19 7.88
N VAL A 303 -13.08 3.35 6.69
CA VAL A 303 -13.31 4.50 5.82
C VAL A 303 -13.65 4.02 4.42
N ASP A 304 -14.88 4.26 3.98
CA ASP A 304 -15.32 3.96 2.62
C ASP A 304 -14.75 4.99 1.64
N ILE A 305 -13.94 4.50 0.71
CA ILE A 305 -13.29 5.27 -0.35
C ILE A 305 -13.88 4.99 -1.74
N SER A 306 -15.03 4.33 -1.83
CA SER A 306 -15.65 3.90 -3.10
C SER A 306 -15.94 5.07 -4.06
N LYS A 307 -16.06 6.30 -3.55
CA LYS A 307 -16.27 7.52 -4.36
C LYS A 307 -14.99 8.04 -5.02
N LEU A 308 -13.82 7.56 -4.63
CA LEU A 308 -12.57 7.94 -5.28
C LEU A 308 -12.45 7.31 -6.66
N LYS A 309 -11.74 8.01 -7.54
CA LYS A 309 -11.37 7.49 -8.86
C LYS A 309 -10.36 6.36 -8.68
N ALA A 310 -10.61 5.24 -9.35
CA ALA A 310 -9.61 4.19 -9.55
C ALA A 310 -8.81 4.51 -10.83
N SER A 311 -7.56 4.06 -10.88
CA SER A 311 -6.79 4.04 -12.13
C SER A 311 -6.76 2.66 -12.77
N ASP A 312 -7.09 1.61 -12.01
CA ASP A 312 -7.33 0.26 -12.53
C ASP A 312 -8.83 0.01 -12.88
N PRO A 313 -9.13 -0.96 -13.78
CA PRO A 313 -10.51 -1.32 -14.13
C PRO A 313 -11.21 -2.21 -13.07
N LEU A 314 -10.50 -2.60 -12.01
CA LEU A 314 -10.99 -3.46 -10.94
C LEU A 314 -11.47 -2.68 -9.71
N ASN A 315 -11.26 -1.37 -9.72
CA ASN A 315 -11.46 -0.47 -8.60
C ASN A 315 -10.61 -0.77 -7.36
N HIS A 316 -9.50 -1.49 -7.52
CA HIS A 316 -8.71 -2.04 -6.41
C HIS A 316 -7.57 -1.11 -5.95
N ASP A 317 -7.36 -0.01 -6.66
CA ASP A 317 -6.27 0.95 -6.44
C ASP A 317 -6.71 2.38 -6.09
N ARG A 318 -7.97 2.58 -5.69
CA ARG A 318 -8.51 3.89 -5.30
C ARG A 318 -7.68 4.62 -4.22
N TYR A 319 -6.91 3.89 -3.43
CA TYR A 319 -5.97 4.46 -2.46
C TYR A 319 -4.87 5.31 -3.11
N ALA A 320 -4.52 5.06 -4.37
CA ALA A 320 -3.53 5.86 -5.09
C ALA A 320 -4.04 7.29 -5.31
N ALA A 321 -5.35 7.46 -5.58
CA ALA A 321 -5.97 8.78 -5.64
C ALA A 321 -6.06 9.43 -4.25
N LEU A 322 -6.32 8.65 -3.19
CA LEU A 322 -6.34 9.16 -1.81
C LEU A 322 -5.00 9.79 -1.40
N ALA A 323 -3.87 9.25 -1.87
CA ALA A 323 -2.54 9.78 -1.56
C ALA A 323 -2.42 11.28 -1.89
N SER A 324 -2.99 11.72 -3.02
CA SER A 324 -2.98 13.13 -3.44
C SER A 324 -3.80 14.07 -2.54
N LEU A 325 -4.67 13.50 -1.70
CA LEU A 325 -5.53 14.24 -0.77
C LEU A 325 -4.95 14.29 0.65
N VAL A 326 -3.84 13.58 0.93
CA VAL A 326 -3.20 13.56 2.25
C VAL A 326 -2.86 14.97 2.77
N PRO A 327 -2.25 15.89 1.97
CA PRO A 327 -1.97 17.24 2.46
C PRO A 327 -3.22 18.00 2.93
N GLN A 328 -4.34 17.81 2.23
CA GLN A 328 -5.62 18.43 2.57
C GLN A 328 -6.22 17.82 3.84
N LEU A 329 -6.09 16.50 4.01
CA LEU A 329 -6.51 15.79 5.21
C LEU A 329 -5.71 16.22 6.44
N GLU A 330 -4.40 16.38 6.30
CA GLU A 330 -3.53 16.86 7.37
C GLU A 330 -3.83 18.30 7.77
N ALA A 331 -4.04 19.19 6.79
CA ALA A 331 -4.45 20.57 7.04
C ALA A 331 -5.81 20.64 7.77
N SER A 332 -6.78 19.83 7.32
CA SER A 332 -8.13 19.79 7.90
C SER A 332 -8.13 19.24 9.33
N ARG A 333 -7.24 18.28 9.64
CA ARG A 333 -7.07 17.74 11.00
C ARG A 333 -6.60 18.78 12.00
N ASN A 334 -5.77 19.73 11.58
CA ASN A 334 -5.23 20.78 12.44
C ASN A 334 -6.20 21.96 12.65
N GLY A 335 -7.20 22.11 11.78
CA GLY A 335 -8.12 23.26 11.79
C GLY A 335 -9.46 23.03 12.53
N ASN A 336 -10.02 21.82 12.53
CA ASN A 336 -11.32 21.51 13.13
C ASN A 336 -11.33 20.09 13.72
N GLY A 337 -11.53 19.96 15.04
CA GLY A 337 -11.47 18.69 15.79
C GLY A 337 -12.60 17.67 15.52
N GLU A 338 -13.34 17.78 14.42
CA GLU A 338 -14.57 17.00 14.14
C GLU A 338 -14.49 16.04 12.93
N ASN A 339 -13.31 15.72 12.40
CA ASN A 339 -13.22 14.99 11.12
C ASN A 339 -13.24 13.45 11.22
N GLY A 340 -13.58 12.83 12.35
CA GLY A 340 -13.68 11.36 12.51
C GLY A 340 -12.38 10.54 12.36
N ILE A 341 -11.34 11.09 11.74
CA ILE A 341 -10.03 10.44 11.50
C ILE A 341 -9.29 10.21 12.83
N GLY A 342 -8.74 9.00 12.99
CA GLY A 342 -8.00 8.60 14.19
C GLY A 342 -8.92 8.13 15.34
N ARG A 343 -10.19 7.82 15.06
CA ARG A 343 -11.14 7.28 16.03
C ARG A 343 -11.78 6.01 15.48
N ALA A 344 -12.05 5.05 16.37
CA ALA A 344 -12.77 3.84 16.00
C ALA A 344 -14.20 4.17 15.53
N GLY A 345 -14.72 3.38 14.58
CA GLY A 345 -16.02 3.59 13.96
C GLY A 345 -15.97 3.42 12.44
N ALA A 346 -17.11 3.61 11.78
CA ALA A 346 -17.21 3.51 10.33
C ALA A 346 -17.59 4.87 9.72
N PHE A 347 -16.93 5.23 8.63
CA PHE A 347 -17.00 6.54 8.02
C PHE A 347 -17.00 6.47 6.49
N VAL A 348 -17.46 7.53 5.84
CA VAL A 348 -17.43 7.71 4.38
C VAL A 348 -16.50 8.87 4.05
N PHE A 349 -15.63 8.67 3.07
CA PHE A 349 -14.77 9.71 2.53
C PHE A 349 -15.52 10.58 1.52
N ASP A 350 -15.46 11.90 1.71
CA ASP A 350 -15.93 12.89 0.73
C ASP A 350 -14.73 13.50 0.00
N ALA A 351 -14.62 13.21 -1.29
CA ALA A 351 -13.55 13.69 -2.15
C ALA A 351 -13.63 15.18 -2.50
N ILE A 352 -14.82 15.81 -2.40
CA ILE A 352 -14.99 17.23 -2.74
C ILE A 352 -14.41 18.10 -1.61
N GLY A 353 -14.70 17.74 -0.36
CA GLY A 353 -14.20 18.44 0.82
C GLY A 353 -12.89 17.88 1.38
N ALA A 354 -12.43 16.73 0.90
CA ALA A 354 -11.38 15.92 1.53
C ALA A 354 -11.64 15.71 3.04
N THR A 355 -12.88 15.34 3.36
CA THR A 355 -13.34 15.12 4.73
C THR A 355 -13.80 13.68 4.93
N VAL A 356 -13.83 13.25 6.19
CA VAL A 356 -14.36 11.95 6.60
C VAL A 356 -15.55 12.22 7.51
N SER A 357 -16.69 11.63 7.17
CA SER A 357 -17.95 11.85 7.88
C SER A 357 -18.59 10.53 8.30
N SER A 358 -19.30 10.54 9.43
CA SER A 358 -20.13 9.39 9.80
C SER A 358 -21.28 9.26 8.80
N PRO A 359 -21.62 8.04 8.33
CA PRO A 359 -22.69 7.82 7.36
C PRO A 359 -24.06 8.38 7.77
N PHE A 360 -24.28 8.68 9.06
CA PHE A 360 -25.52 9.26 9.56
C PHE A 360 -25.63 10.79 9.51
N ARG A 361 -24.58 11.54 9.18
CA ARG A 361 -24.65 13.02 9.14
C ARG A 361 -25.15 13.60 7.80
N LEU A 362 -25.37 12.79 6.77
CA LEU A 362 -25.89 13.26 5.48
C LEU A 362 -27.43 13.39 5.41
N ALA A 363 -28.17 12.96 6.45
CA ALA A 363 -29.63 12.93 6.43
C ALA A 363 -30.33 14.06 7.22
N SER A 364 -29.60 14.97 7.88
CA SER A 364 -30.22 15.99 8.76
C SER A 364 -30.27 17.42 8.17
N GLN A 365 -30.04 17.62 6.87
CA GLN A 365 -30.18 18.94 6.23
C GLN A 365 -31.46 19.16 5.41
N VAL A 366 -32.40 18.21 5.40
CA VAL A 366 -33.71 18.42 4.78
C VAL A 366 -34.78 17.83 5.69
N VAL A 367 -35.28 18.63 6.63
CA VAL A 367 -36.70 18.77 7.03
C VAL A 367 -36.68 19.78 8.20
N ASN A 368 -36.82 21.06 7.87
CA ASN A 368 -37.41 22.04 8.78
C ASN A 368 -38.83 22.28 8.23
N PRO A 369 -39.90 21.79 8.87
CA PRO A 369 -41.24 22.24 8.59
C PRO A 369 -41.46 23.55 9.36
N GLN A 370 -41.66 24.65 8.65
CA GLN A 370 -42.47 25.74 9.20
C GLN A 370 -43.95 25.39 9.05
#